data_AF-A0A3G3GSM2-F1
#
_entry.id   AF-A0A3G3GSM2-F1
#
_cell.length_a   1.000
_cell.length_b   1.000
_cell.length_c   1.000
_cell.angle_alpha   90.00
_cell.angle_beta   90.00
_cell.angle_gamma   90.00
#
_symmetry.space_group_name_H-M   'P 1'
#
loop_
_entity.id
_entity.type
_entity.pdbx_description
1 polymer ?
#
loop_
_entity_poly.entity_id
_entity_poly.type
_entity_poly.pdbx_seq_one_letter_code
_entity_poly.pdbx_strand_id
1 'polypeptide(L)'
;MEGFIRKHFGNVFFLTSPASVFDFEDDAYLKEVKKTIYNENIQDIYLVGDVSCQFVRNALISRELGFCACEQFIGELRSETDTPVSLTEKLLKKQLYELSAERIFGSELEKGELQLHALMTSKAENLISPVYCEFLQRMQLGIEKKANGTRLEHVPSLELIL
;
A
#
# COMPACT_ATOMS: atom_id res chain seq x y z
N MET A 1 1.80 16.26 5.82
CA MET A 1 0.78 15.20 5.63
C MET A 1 0.22 14.72 6.96
N GLU A 2 1.06 14.38 7.94
CA GLU A 2 0.63 13.77 9.21
C GLU A 2 -0.50 14.49 9.95
N GLY A 3 -0.41 15.82 10.14
CA GLY A 3 -1.48 16.58 10.81
C GLY A 3 -2.81 16.56 10.07
N PHE A 4 -2.80 16.41 8.74
CA PHE A 4 -4.01 16.22 7.95
C PHE A 4 -4.61 14.84 8.22
N ILE A 5 -3.81 13.76 8.20
CA ILE A 5 -4.28 12.41 8.51
C ILE A 5 -4.79 12.29 9.96
N ARG A 6 -4.07 12.83 10.95
CA ARG A 6 -4.50 12.84 12.36
C ARG A 6 -5.86 13.52 12.56
N LYS A 7 -6.17 14.56 11.78
CA LYS A 7 -7.48 15.23 11.84
C LYS A 7 -8.63 14.30 11.44
N HIS A 8 -8.38 13.34 10.55
CA HIS A 8 -9.39 12.40 10.06
C HIS A 8 -9.44 11.09 10.85
N PHE A 9 -8.30 10.59 11.34
CA PHE A 9 -8.18 9.26 11.94
C PHE A 9 -7.78 9.26 13.42
N GLY A 10 -7.55 10.44 14.02
CA GLY A 10 -7.21 10.57 15.44
C GLY A 10 -5.77 10.14 15.74
N ASN A 11 -5.61 9.22 16.69
CA ASN A 11 -4.30 8.75 17.11
C ASN A 11 -3.79 7.65 16.17
N VAL A 12 -2.79 8.00 15.37
CA VAL A 12 -2.17 7.10 14.38
C VAL A 12 -0.64 7.14 14.53
N PHE A 13 0.00 6.01 14.20
CA PHE A 13 1.44 5.91 14.03
C PHE A 13 1.80 6.22 12.57
N PHE A 14 2.94 6.89 12.36
CA PHE A 14 3.41 7.21 11.01
C PHE A 14 4.74 6.52 10.74
N LEU A 15 4.78 5.88 9.58
CA LEU A 15 5.99 5.42 8.93
C LEU A 15 6.05 6.10 7.58
N THR A 16 7.10 6.89 7.34
CA THR A 16 7.19 7.75 6.15
C THR A 16 8.30 7.28 5.24
N SER A 17 8.03 7.25 3.94
CA SER A 17 9.04 7.02 2.90
C SER A 17 8.78 7.94 1.70
N PRO A 18 9.81 8.32 0.92
CA PRO A 18 9.61 9.07 -0.33
C PRO A 18 8.55 8.42 -1.22
N ALA A 19 7.54 9.22 -1.61
CA ALA A 19 6.40 8.79 -2.40
C ALA A 19 5.62 7.58 -1.86
N SER A 20 5.79 7.23 -0.58
CA SER A 20 5.22 6.01 0.02
C SER A 20 5.74 4.72 -0.63
N VAL A 21 7.00 4.75 -1.12
CA VAL A 21 7.73 3.59 -1.63
C VAL A 21 8.61 3.04 -0.53
N PHE A 22 8.25 1.88 0.00
CA PHE A 22 9.00 1.16 1.02
C PHE A 22 9.79 0.01 0.41
N ASP A 23 10.93 -0.29 1.03
CA ASP A 23 11.72 -1.47 0.72
C ASP A 23 11.23 -2.62 1.62
N PHE A 24 10.49 -3.54 1.03
CA PHE A 24 10.01 -4.73 1.74
C PHE A 24 10.99 -5.91 1.63
N GLU A 25 12.10 -5.78 0.89
CA GLU A 25 13.13 -6.81 0.84
C GLU A 25 14.08 -6.76 2.07
N ASP A 26 14.07 -5.65 2.82
CA ASP A 26 14.80 -5.52 4.07
C ASP A 26 14.09 -6.24 5.24
N ASP A 27 14.52 -7.48 5.46
CA ASP A 27 14.13 -8.35 6.56
C ASP A 27 14.24 -7.70 7.96
N ALA A 28 15.26 -6.86 8.19
CA ALA A 28 15.48 -6.21 9.48
C ALA A 28 14.48 -5.08 9.71
N TYR A 29 14.24 -4.27 8.67
CA TYR A 29 13.19 -3.27 8.65
C TYR A 29 11.82 -3.90 8.91
N LEU A 30 11.46 -4.96 8.17
CA LEU A 30 10.18 -5.65 8.33
C LEU A 30 9.97 -6.22 9.75
N LYS A 31 11.02 -6.76 10.37
CA LYS A 31 10.96 -7.27 11.75
C LYS A 31 10.64 -6.17 12.76
N GLU A 32 11.24 -4.98 12.62
CA GLU A 32 10.93 -3.86 13.51
C GLU A 32 9.53 -3.27 13.27
N VAL A 33 9.07 -3.25 12.01
CA VAL A 33 7.67 -2.90 11.69
C VAL A 33 6.71 -3.88 12.36
N LYS A 34 6.93 -5.19 12.21
CA LYS A 34 6.09 -6.22 12.84
C LYS A 34 6.08 -6.12 14.36
N LYS A 35 7.24 -5.90 14.97
CA LYS A 35 7.35 -5.71 16.43
C LYS A 35 6.57 -4.49 16.91
N THR A 36 6.59 -3.40 16.16
CA THR A 36 5.79 -2.20 16.46
C THR A 36 4.30 -2.50 16.35
N ILE A 37 3.85 -3.17 15.29
CA ILE A 37 2.46 -3.60 15.11
C ILE A 37 1.98 -4.43 16.31
N TYR A 38 2.78 -5.39 16.76
CA TYR A 38 2.45 -6.25 17.89
C TYR A 38 2.38 -5.47 19.21
N ASN A 39 3.41 -4.68 19.52
CA ASN A 39 3.51 -3.97 20.81
C ASN A 39 2.40 -2.92 20.97
N GLU A 40 2.01 -2.27 19.88
CA GLU A 40 1.00 -1.21 19.88
C GLU A 40 -0.41 -1.74 19.52
N ASN A 41 -0.56 -3.06 19.34
CA ASN A 41 -1.82 -3.72 18.97
C ASN A 41 -2.50 -3.08 17.73
N ILE A 42 -1.71 -2.83 16.69
CA ILE A 42 -2.18 -2.21 15.45
C ILE A 42 -2.93 -3.26 14.62
N GLN A 43 -4.17 -2.95 14.24
CA GLN A 43 -5.04 -3.82 13.43
C GLN A 43 -5.19 -3.34 11.99
N ASP A 44 -4.93 -2.05 11.72
CA ASP A 44 -5.11 -1.44 10.41
C ASP A 44 -3.82 -0.77 9.94
N ILE A 45 -3.38 -1.11 8.74
CA ILE A 45 -2.28 -0.45 8.03
C ILE A 45 -2.88 0.28 6.84
N TYR A 46 -2.63 1.59 6.75
CA TYR A 46 -3.01 2.42 5.62
C TYR A 46 -1.77 2.82 4.84
N LEU A 47 -1.64 2.36 3.59
CA LEU A 47 -0.73 2.98 2.63
C LEU A 47 -1.36 4.25 2.08
N VAL A 48 -0.70 5.39 2.27
CA VAL A 48 -1.26 6.69 1.93
C VAL A 48 -0.43 7.34 0.83
N GLY A 49 -1.05 7.70 -0.30
CA GLY A 49 -0.43 8.43 -1.39
C GLY A 49 -0.99 9.85 -1.50
N ASP A 50 -0.13 10.85 -1.68
CA ASP A 50 -0.57 12.22 -1.99
C ASP A 50 -0.56 12.40 -3.51
N VAL A 51 -1.70 12.75 -4.11
CA VAL A 51 -1.77 13.04 -5.56
C VAL A 51 -1.00 14.31 -5.93
N SER A 52 -0.64 15.13 -4.95
CA SER A 52 0.25 16.28 -5.09
C SER A 52 1.73 15.97 -4.78
N CYS A 53 2.09 14.69 -4.61
CA CYS A 53 3.47 14.27 -4.36
C CYS A 53 4.43 14.76 -5.47
N GLN A 54 5.51 15.41 -5.07
CA GLN A 54 6.48 15.97 -6.03
C GLN A 54 7.23 14.88 -6.79
N PHE A 55 7.51 13.73 -6.18
CA PHE A 55 8.14 12.59 -6.86
C PHE A 55 7.28 12.08 -8.02
N VAL A 56 5.97 11.90 -7.77
CA VAL A 56 5.00 11.49 -8.80
C VAL A 56 4.90 12.54 -9.91
N ARG A 57 4.78 13.83 -9.55
CA ARG A 57 4.72 14.93 -10.54
C ARG A 57 5.99 15.02 -11.38
N ASN A 58 7.15 14.91 -10.75
CA ASN A 58 8.43 14.92 -11.44
C ASN A 58 8.57 13.73 -12.38
N ALA A 59 8.10 12.55 -11.97
CA ALA A 59 8.05 11.37 -12.81
C ALA A 59 7.18 11.54 -14.05
N LEU A 60 6.11 12.32 -14.01
CA LEU A 60 5.27 12.57 -15.18
C LEU A 60 5.87 13.59 -16.16
N ILE A 61 6.70 14.51 -15.66
CA ILE A 61 7.30 15.60 -16.48
C ILE A 61 8.65 15.18 -17.05
N SER A 62 9.45 14.45 -16.28
CA SER A 62 10.86 14.19 -16.58
C SER A 62 11.03 12.92 -17.40
N ARG A 63 11.83 12.98 -18.46
CA ARG A 63 12.21 11.78 -19.22
C ARG A 63 13.26 10.94 -18.49
N GLU A 64 14.05 11.56 -17.62
CA GLU A 64 15.09 10.91 -16.83
C GLU A 64 14.64 10.83 -15.36
N LEU A 65 14.43 9.60 -14.89
CA LEU A 65 14.23 9.23 -13.49
C LEU A 65 15.38 8.30 -13.11
N GLY A 66 15.96 8.41 -11.92
CA GLY A 66 17.00 7.43 -11.55
C GLY A 66 18.03 7.84 -10.51
N PHE A 67 17.80 8.87 -9.69
CA PHE A 67 18.75 9.24 -8.64
C PHE A 67 18.50 8.48 -7.33
N CYS A 68 17.30 7.93 -7.11
CA CYS A 68 16.97 7.04 -5.99
C CYS A 68 16.19 5.79 -6.44
N ALA A 69 16.22 4.75 -5.61
CA ALA A 69 15.35 3.57 -5.75
C ALA A 69 13.86 3.95 -5.88
N CYS A 70 13.42 4.98 -5.15
CA CYS A 70 12.06 5.50 -5.26
C CYS A 70 11.67 5.98 -6.67
N GLU A 71 12.56 6.70 -7.36
CA GLU A 71 12.32 7.21 -8.71
C GLU A 71 12.37 6.10 -9.75
N GLN A 72 13.25 5.12 -9.56
CA GLN A 72 13.31 3.93 -10.42
C GLN A 72 11.99 3.16 -10.34
N PHE A 73 11.52 2.89 -9.13
CA PHE A 73 10.25 2.21 -8.90
C PHE A 73 9.05 2.94 -9.52
N ILE A 74 8.97 4.27 -9.34
CA ILE A 74 7.91 5.08 -9.98
C ILE A 74 8.05 5.03 -11.51
N GLY A 75 9.28 5.08 -12.03
CA GLY A 75 9.57 5.02 -13.47
C GLY A 75 9.12 3.72 -14.13
N GLU A 76 9.28 2.58 -13.45
CA GLU A 76 8.85 1.27 -13.92
C GLU A 76 7.32 1.13 -14.04
N LEU A 77 6.57 1.83 -13.18
CA LEU A 77 5.10 1.80 -13.18
C LEU A 77 4.46 2.81 -14.14
N ARG A 78 5.23 3.82 -14.56
CA ARG A 78 4.74 4.94 -15.36
C ARG A 78 4.47 4.55 -16.80
N SER A 79 3.31 4.95 -17.31
CA SER A 79 2.93 4.96 -18.72
C SER A 79 2.74 6.40 -19.24
N GLU A 80 2.75 6.58 -20.56
CA GLU A 80 2.62 7.90 -21.20
C GLU A 80 1.27 8.59 -20.95
N THR A 81 0.23 7.82 -20.63
CA THR A 81 -1.14 8.33 -20.38
C THR A 81 -1.41 8.59 -18.91
N ASP A 82 -0.44 8.38 -18.03
CA ASP A 82 -0.67 8.55 -16.60
C ASP A 82 -0.90 10.01 -16.20
N THR A 83 -1.79 10.17 -15.24
CA THR A 83 -2.02 11.39 -14.48
C THR A 83 -1.42 11.25 -13.08
N PRO A 84 -1.28 12.33 -12.29
CA PRO A 84 -0.85 12.21 -10.90
C PRO A 84 -1.74 11.24 -10.10
N VAL A 85 -3.04 11.21 -10.40
CA VAL A 85 -4.00 10.30 -9.76
C VAL A 85 -3.73 8.85 -10.15
N SER A 86 -3.71 8.54 -11.45
CA SER A 86 -3.53 7.15 -11.91
C SER A 86 -2.17 6.56 -11.54
N LEU A 87 -1.09 7.36 -11.59
CA LEU A 87 0.23 6.91 -11.19
C LEU A 87 0.32 6.69 -9.66
N THR A 88 -0.27 7.58 -8.86
CA THR A 88 -0.35 7.38 -7.39
C THR A 88 -1.16 6.12 -7.06
N GLU A 89 -2.25 5.88 -7.77
CA GLU A 89 -3.06 4.69 -7.58
C GLU A 89 -2.29 3.40 -7.91
N LYS A 90 -1.59 3.36 -9.06
CA LYS A 90 -0.71 2.24 -9.43
C LYS A 90 0.37 1.99 -8.38
N LEU A 91 1.00 3.06 -7.90
CA LEU A 91 2.04 3.01 -6.88
C LEU A 91 1.54 2.36 -5.59
N LEU A 92 0.40 2.84 -5.09
CA LEU A 92 -0.23 2.28 -3.89
C LEU A 92 -0.63 0.83 -4.08
N LYS A 93 -1.22 0.46 -5.22
CA LYS A 93 -1.61 -0.93 -5.52
C LYS A 93 -0.40 -1.86 -5.52
N LYS A 94 0.71 -1.44 -6.13
CA LYS A 94 1.95 -2.25 -6.18
C LYS A 94 2.55 -2.44 -4.79
N GLN A 95 2.69 -1.37 -4.02
CA GLN A 95 3.24 -1.41 -2.66
C GLN A 95 2.37 -2.21 -1.70
N LEU A 96 1.05 -2.12 -1.85
CA LEU A 96 0.09 -2.91 -1.07
C LEU A 96 0.17 -4.40 -1.41
N TYR A 97 0.37 -4.71 -2.69
CA TYR A 97 0.60 -6.08 -3.15
C TYR A 97 1.89 -6.64 -2.55
N GLU A 98 3.00 -5.91 -2.65
CA GLU A 98 4.29 -6.31 -2.08
C GLU A 98 4.18 -6.56 -0.57
N LEU A 99 3.64 -5.61 0.19
CA LEU A 99 3.39 -5.77 1.62
C LEU A 99 2.53 -6.99 1.94
N SER A 100 1.50 -7.27 1.14
CA SER A 100 0.61 -8.42 1.36
C SER A 100 1.26 -9.77 1.01
N ALA A 101 2.27 -9.76 0.14
CA ALA A 101 3.03 -10.95 -0.23
C ALA A 101 4.08 -11.33 0.81
N GLU A 102 4.41 -10.41 1.73
CA GLU A 102 5.40 -10.64 2.76
C GLU A 102 4.95 -11.69 3.78
N ARG A 103 5.71 -12.80 3.81
CA ARG A 103 5.43 -13.94 4.70
C ARG A 103 5.40 -13.55 6.17
N ILE A 104 6.11 -12.49 6.53
CA ILE A 104 6.20 -12.02 7.92
C ILE A 104 4.82 -11.56 8.45
N PHE A 105 3.90 -11.11 7.60
CA PHE A 105 2.54 -10.68 7.98
C PHE A 105 1.47 -11.71 7.61
N GLY A 106 1.83 -12.78 6.89
CA GLY A 106 0.85 -13.68 6.28
C GLY A 106 -0.15 -14.28 7.27
N SER A 107 0.28 -14.67 8.47
CA SER A 107 -0.61 -15.31 9.44
C SER A 107 -1.67 -14.37 10.02
N GLU A 108 -1.29 -13.12 10.27
CA GLU A 108 -2.15 -12.08 10.82
C GLU A 108 -3.14 -11.60 9.76
N LEU A 109 -2.67 -11.46 8.51
CA LEU A 109 -3.51 -11.15 7.35
C LEU A 109 -4.54 -12.26 7.10
N GLU A 110 -4.12 -13.53 7.09
CA GLU A 110 -5.01 -14.68 6.87
C GLU A 110 -6.09 -14.85 7.95
N LYS A 111 -5.81 -14.43 9.19
CA LYS A 111 -6.78 -14.47 10.28
C LYS A 111 -7.66 -13.23 10.35
N GLY A 112 -7.35 -12.19 9.58
CA GLY A 112 -8.00 -10.88 9.68
C GLY A 112 -7.64 -10.11 10.96
N GLU A 113 -6.56 -10.49 11.65
CA GLU A 113 -6.00 -9.77 12.80
C GLU A 113 -5.30 -8.47 12.36
N LEU A 114 -4.85 -8.43 11.10
CA LEU A 114 -4.27 -7.27 10.45
C LEU A 114 -5.00 -7.01 9.12
N GLN A 115 -5.36 -5.76 8.87
CA GLN A 115 -6.04 -5.32 7.65
C GLN A 115 -5.17 -4.30 6.91
N LEU A 116 -5.10 -4.45 5.59
CA LEU A 116 -4.38 -3.54 4.71
C LEU A 116 -5.37 -2.68 3.94
N HIS A 117 -5.09 -1.39 3.88
CA HIS A 117 -5.89 -0.38 3.20
C HIS A 117 -4.99 0.53 2.38
N ALA A 118 -5.55 1.15 1.35
CA ALA A 118 -4.87 2.19 0.59
C ALA A 118 -5.74 3.45 0.48
N LEU A 119 -5.13 4.61 0.68
CA LEU A 119 -5.77 5.92 0.63
C LEU A 119 -5.03 6.84 -0.33
N MET A 120 -5.76 7.49 -1.23
CA MET A 120 -5.29 8.68 -1.93
C MET A 120 -5.72 9.92 -1.16
N THR A 121 -4.84 10.92 -1.14
CA THR A 121 -5.05 12.16 -0.40
C THR A 121 -4.66 13.38 -1.21
N SER A 122 -5.28 14.52 -0.88
CA SER A 122 -4.84 15.85 -1.33
C SER A 122 -5.12 16.82 -0.19
N LYS A 123 -4.07 17.35 0.45
CA LYS A 123 -4.25 18.33 1.53
C LYS A 123 -4.85 19.64 1.00
N ALA A 124 -4.45 20.06 -0.20
CA ALA A 124 -4.92 21.31 -0.83
C ALA A 124 -6.43 21.26 -1.11
N GLU A 125 -6.94 20.09 -1.48
CA GLU A 125 -8.36 19.87 -1.78
C GLU A 125 -9.14 19.31 -0.57
N ASN A 126 -8.48 19.12 0.58
CA ASN A 126 -9.04 18.48 1.77
C ASN A 126 -9.71 17.12 1.45
N LEU A 127 -9.04 16.32 0.62
CA LEU A 127 -9.54 15.06 0.08
C LEU A 127 -8.84 13.86 0.73
N ILE A 128 -9.64 12.84 1.09
CA ILE A 128 -9.20 11.47 1.38
C ILE A 128 -10.15 10.54 0.65
N SER A 129 -9.61 9.66 -0.20
CA SER A 129 -10.39 8.68 -0.96
C SER A 129 -9.76 7.30 -0.83
N PRO A 130 -10.55 6.24 -0.58
CA PRO A 130 -10.03 4.88 -0.62
C PRO A 130 -9.60 4.51 -2.03
N VAL A 131 -8.57 3.68 -2.13
CA VAL A 131 -8.15 3.01 -3.37
C VAL A 131 -8.67 1.59 -3.35
N TYR A 132 -9.47 1.24 -4.36
CA TYR A 132 -10.02 -0.09 -4.49
C TYR A 132 -8.98 -1.07 -5.05
N CYS A 133 -8.72 -2.14 -4.30
CA CYS A 133 -7.77 -3.19 -4.67
C CYS A 133 -8.48 -4.54 -4.74
N GLU A 134 -8.75 -5.04 -5.96
CA GLU A 134 -9.46 -6.31 -6.16
C GLU A 134 -8.80 -7.50 -5.44
N PHE A 135 -7.46 -7.55 -5.44
CA PHE A 135 -6.74 -8.67 -4.83
C PHE A 135 -6.93 -8.72 -3.31
N LEU A 136 -6.98 -7.56 -2.63
CA LEU A 136 -7.29 -7.50 -1.20
C LEU A 136 -8.69 -8.02 -0.91
N GLN A 137 -9.68 -7.66 -1.73
CA GLN A 137 -11.04 -8.15 -1.55
C GLN A 137 -11.13 -9.66 -1.71
N ARG A 138 -10.41 -10.23 -2.69
CA ARG A 138 -10.36 -11.69 -2.88
C ARG A 138 -9.73 -12.39 -1.68
N MET A 139 -8.68 -11.79 -1.08
CA MET A 139 -8.09 -12.32 0.15
C MET A 139 -9.09 -12.26 1.31
N GLN A 140 -9.75 -11.12 1.54
CA GLN A 140 -10.74 -10.96 2.61
C GLN A 140 -11.95 -11.90 2.44
N LEU A 141 -12.49 -12.04 1.24
CA LEU A 141 -13.58 -12.98 0.93
C LEU A 141 -13.18 -14.45 1.14
N GLY A 142 -11.91 -14.80 0.89
CA GLY A 142 -11.37 -16.11 1.18
C GLY A 142 -11.34 -16.43 2.68
N ILE A 143 -11.07 -15.42 3.51
CA ILE A 143 -11.05 -15.51 4.98
C ILE A 143 -12.47 -15.72 5.51
N GLU A 144 -13.43 -14.89 5.08
CA GLU A 144 -14.83 -14.98 5.52
C GLU A 144 -15.46 -16.34 5.15
N LYS A 145 -15.14 -16.90 3.98
CA LYS A 145 -15.62 -18.22 3.57
C LYS A 145 -15.01 -19.37 4.38
N LYS A 146 -13.73 -19.26 4.78
CA LYS A 146 -13.07 -20.21 5.69
C LYS A 146 -13.69 -20.15 7.09
N ALA A 147 -13.98 -18.95 7.59
CA ALA A 147 -14.67 -18.77 8.88
C ALA A 147 -16.09 -19.36 8.87
N ASN A 148 -16.76 -19.33 7.72
CA ASN A 148 -18.10 -19.89 7.52
C ASN A 148 -18.13 -21.35 7.02
N GLY A 149 -17.02 -22.09 7.13
CA GLY A 149 -17.00 -23.55 6.92
C GLY A 149 -17.17 -24.03 5.46
N THR A 150 -17.09 -23.14 4.47
CA THR A 150 -17.22 -23.54 3.05
C THR A 150 -15.82 -23.79 2.47
N ARG A 151 -15.44 -25.07 2.33
CA ARG A 151 -14.20 -25.48 1.67
C ARG A 151 -14.22 -25.09 0.20
N LEU A 152 -13.20 -24.37 -0.28
CA LEU A 152 -12.84 -24.36 -1.69
C LEU A 152 -11.33 -24.52 -1.88
N GLU A 153 -11.03 -25.26 -2.95
CA GLU A 153 -9.74 -25.71 -3.42
C GLU A 153 -8.87 -24.54 -3.94
N HIS A 154 -7.56 -24.77 -3.94
CA HIS A 154 -6.48 -23.98 -4.54
C HIS A 154 -6.82 -22.55 -5.02
N VAL A 155 -6.24 -21.57 -4.33
CA VAL A 155 -6.07 -20.21 -4.86
C VAL A 155 -5.13 -20.31 -6.08
N PRO A 156 -5.55 -19.89 -7.28
CA PRO A 156 -4.66 -19.91 -8.44
C PRO A 156 -3.54 -18.89 -8.24
N SER A 157 -2.33 -19.25 -8.64
CA SER A 157 -1.22 -18.33 -8.86
C SER A 157 -1.70 -17.18 -9.75
N LEU A 158 -1.73 -15.96 -9.18
CA LEU A 158 -2.08 -14.75 -9.89
C LEU A 158 -0.94 -14.40 -10.86
N GLU A 159 -1.12 -14.70 -12.15
CA GLU A 159 -0.40 -14.00 -13.21
C GLU A 159 -0.91 -12.56 -13.24
N LEU A 160 -0.04 -11.63 -12.82
CA LEU A 160 -0.26 -10.20 -12.94
C LEU A 160 -0.13 -9.84 -14.43
N ILE A 161 -1.23 -9.56 -15.12
CA ILE A 161 -1.18 -8.92 -16.43
C ILE A 161 -1.11 -7.42 -16.16
N LEU A 162 0.08 -6.84 -16.36
CA LEU A 162 0.34 -5.40 -16.42
C LEU A 162 -0.25 -4.79 -17.68
#